data_AF-A0A9P4N073-F1
#
_entry.id   AF-A0A9P4N073-F1
#
_cell.length_a   1.000
_cell.length_b   1.000
_cell.length_c   1.000
_cell.angle_alpha   90.00
_cell.angle_beta   90.00
_cell.angle_gamma   90.00
#
_symmetry.space_group_name_H-M   'P 1'
#
loop_
_entity.id
_entity.type
_entity.pdbx_description
1 polymer ?
#
loop_
_entity_poly.entity_id
_entity_poly.type
_entity_poly.pdbx_seq_one_letter_code
_entity_poly.pdbx_strand_id
1 'polypeptide(L)'
;SNPIGASYIAELPVKANSNVVGSLAASSAPDGKGVLFALSVSGLPSEGGPFMYHIHEKPVPADGNCTGTGTHLDPYKRGETPACDGTKPETCQTGDLSGKYGTITGTAGSQNYIDLYSSTNPSDPAYFGNLSVVIHLANKTRVACANFKQISPGVP
;
A
#
# COMPACT_ATOMS: atom_id res chain seq x y z
N SER A 1 -10.73 11.98 -11.74
CA SER A 1 -10.72 10.61 -12.27
C SER A 1 -9.28 10.14 -12.37
N ASN A 2 -9.05 8.84 -12.22
CA ASN A 2 -7.77 8.22 -12.51
C ASN A 2 -7.57 8.12 -14.04
N PRO A 3 -6.36 8.39 -14.57
CA PRO A 3 -6.08 8.16 -15.99
C PRO A 3 -6.31 6.68 -16.34
N ILE A 4 -7.08 6.42 -17.39
CA ILE A 4 -7.47 5.06 -17.77
C ILE A 4 -6.24 4.30 -18.27
N GLY A 5 -5.99 3.12 -17.69
CA GLY A 5 -4.83 2.29 -18.01
C GLY A 5 -3.54 2.74 -17.31
N ALA A 6 -3.61 3.63 -16.31
CA ALA A 6 -2.48 3.92 -15.44
C ALA A 6 -2.16 2.67 -14.60
N SER A 7 -0.88 2.32 -14.48
CA SER A 7 -0.45 1.15 -13.72
C SER A 7 0.91 1.34 -13.07
N TYR A 8 1.05 0.77 -11.87
CA TYR A 8 2.21 0.87 -11.01
C TYR A 8 2.52 -0.48 -10.36
N ILE A 9 3.77 -0.69 -9.97
CA ILE A 9 4.17 -1.84 -9.17
C ILE A 9 5.15 -1.43 -8.07
N ALA A 10 4.95 -1.94 -6.86
CA ALA A 10 5.92 -1.88 -5.78
C ALA A 10 6.41 -3.29 -5.48
N GLU A 11 7.62 -3.62 -5.93
CA GLU A 11 8.27 -4.92 -5.71
C GLU A 11 9.12 -4.86 -4.44
N LEU A 12 8.85 -5.75 -3.49
CA LEU A 12 9.63 -5.85 -2.25
C LEU A 12 11.04 -6.34 -2.59
N PRO A 13 12.09 -5.58 -2.23
CA PRO A 13 13.46 -5.96 -2.55
C PRO A 13 13.89 -7.16 -1.73
N VAL A 14 14.67 -8.06 -2.34
CA VAL A 14 15.37 -9.13 -1.62
C VAL A 14 16.40 -8.49 -0.67
N LYS A 15 16.26 -8.74 0.63
CA LYS A 15 17.20 -8.26 1.66
C LYS A 15 17.89 -9.45 2.31
N ALA A 16 19.20 -9.35 2.55
CA ALA A 16 19.99 -10.45 3.12
C ALA A 16 19.44 -11.01 4.45
N ASN A 17 18.76 -10.18 5.24
CA ASN A 17 18.22 -10.54 6.55
C ASN A 17 16.67 -10.58 6.57
N SER A 18 16.02 -10.72 5.42
CA SER A 18 14.57 -10.86 5.35
C SER A 18 14.18 -11.87 4.29
N ASN A 19 13.27 -12.77 4.64
CA ASN A 19 12.66 -13.71 3.71
C ASN A 19 11.42 -13.10 3.03
N VAL A 20 10.98 -11.92 3.45
CA VAL A 20 9.76 -11.29 2.93
C VAL A 20 9.99 -10.84 1.49
N VAL A 21 9.26 -11.46 0.57
CA VAL A 21 9.25 -11.14 -0.85
C VAL A 21 7.81 -10.99 -1.34
N GLY A 22 7.62 -10.27 -2.43
CA GLY A 22 6.29 -10.02 -2.98
C GLY A 22 6.18 -8.71 -3.72
N SER A 23 4.95 -8.35 -4.07
CA SER A 23 4.64 -7.12 -4.77
C SER A 23 3.25 -6.61 -4.44
N LEU A 24 3.07 -5.29 -4.54
CA LEU A 24 1.76 -4.66 -4.66
C LEU A 24 1.66 -4.04 -6.05
N ALA A 25 0.88 -4.67 -6.93
CA ALA A 25 0.52 -4.10 -8.22
C ALA A 25 -0.71 -3.20 -8.05
N ALA A 26 -0.74 -2.10 -8.80
CA ALA A 26 -1.83 -1.14 -8.76
C ALA A 26 -2.20 -0.68 -10.18
N SER A 27 -3.49 -0.54 -10.47
CA SER A 27 -3.94 0.02 -11.76
C SER A 27 -5.23 0.82 -11.60
N SER A 28 -5.44 1.82 -12.44
CA SER A 28 -6.74 2.51 -12.51
C SER A 28 -7.86 1.50 -12.79
N ALA A 29 -8.99 1.59 -12.09
CA ALA A 29 -10.17 0.82 -12.46
C ALA A 29 -10.63 1.16 -13.90
N PRO A 30 -11.34 0.26 -14.61
CA PRO A 30 -11.72 0.47 -16.02
C PRO A 30 -12.56 1.72 -16.28
N ASP A 31 -13.31 2.19 -15.28
CA ASP A 31 -14.13 3.41 -15.35
C ASP A 31 -13.43 4.65 -14.75
N GLY A 32 -12.14 4.52 -14.38
CA GLY A 32 -11.34 5.57 -13.76
C GLY A 32 -11.69 5.84 -12.29
N LYS A 33 -12.59 5.06 -11.68
CA LYS A 33 -13.02 5.24 -10.29
C LYS A 33 -12.28 4.28 -9.37
N GLY A 34 -11.34 4.84 -8.62
CA GLY A 34 -10.50 4.07 -7.72
C GLY A 34 -9.40 3.29 -8.43
N VAL A 35 -8.72 2.46 -7.65
CA VAL A 35 -7.49 1.76 -8.01
C VAL A 35 -7.65 0.29 -7.67
N LEU A 36 -7.49 -0.58 -8.65
CA LEU A 36 -7.33 -2.01 -8.41
C LEU A 36 -5.96 -2.24 -7.77
N PHE A 37 -5.93 -2.84 -6.59
CA PHE A 37 -4.72 -3.33 -5.94
C PHE A 37 -4.69 -4.86 -5.97
N ALA A 38 -3.53 -5.41 -6.29
CA ALA A 38 -3.23 -6.84 -6.24
C ALA A 38 -1.95 -7.06 -5.42
N LEU A 39 -2.13 -7.48 -4.17
CA LEU A 39 -1.05 -7.84 -3.26
C LEU A 39 -0.73 -9.33 -3.40
N SER A 40 0.54 -9.66 -3.47
CA SER A 40 1.06 -11.01 -3.23
C SER A 40 2.31 -10.92 -2.36
N VAL A 41 2.35 -11.68 -1.28
CA VAL A 41 3.48 -11.69 -0.35
C VAL A 41 3.73 -13.10 0.15
N SER A 42 5.01 -13.43 0.37
CA SER A 42 5.44 -14.68 1.00
C SER A 42 6.69 -14.45 1.86
N GLY A 43 7.07 -15.45 2.64
CA GLY A 43 8.20 -15.38 3.55
C GLY A 43 7.99 -14.44 4.74
N LEU A 44 6.73 -14.15 5.07
CA LEU A 44 6.38 -13.48 6.32
C LEU A 44 6.75 -14.39 7.51
N PRO A 45 7.19 -13.81 8.64
CA PRO A 45 7.48 -14.58 9.86
C PRO A 45 6.30 -15.46 10.30
N SER A 46 6.58 -16.58 10.98
CA SER A 46 5.53 -17.44 11.53
C SER A 46 4.79 -16.80 12.72
N GLU A 47 5.37 -15.78 13.33
CA GLU A 47 4.85 -15.05 14.49
C GLU A 47 4.81 -13.54 14.23
N GLY A 48 4.10 -12.80 15.08
CA GLY A 48 4.00 -11.34 14.97
C GLY A 48 2.97 -10.84 13.96
N GLY A 49 2.22 -11.75 13.31
CA GLY A 49 1.01 -11.41 12.56
C GLY A 49 -0.19 -11.11 13.47
N PRO A 50 -1.36 -10.74 12.90
CA PRO A 50 -1.59 -10.57 11.47
C PRO A 50 -0.79 -9.39 10.90
N PHE A 51 -0.38 -9.52 9.64
CA PHE A 51 0.50 -8.56 8.99
C PHE A 51 -0.32 -7.48 8.29
N MET A 52 -0.02 -6.23 8.63
CA MET A 52 -0.65 -5.06 8.01
C MET A 52 0.19 -4.57 6.84
N TYR A 53 -0.42 -3.86 5.91
CA TYR A 53 0.21 -3.22 4.78
C TYR A 53 -0.48 -1.89 4.49
N HIS A 54 0.32 -0.85 4.30
CA HIS A 54 -0.16 0.52 4.12
C HIS A 54 0.64 1.24 3.03
N ILE A 55 0.01 2.22 2.38
CA ILE A 55 0.71 3.23 1.59
C ILE A 55 1.23 4.29 2.56
N HIS A 56 2.52 4.61 2.47
CA HIS A 56 3.17 5.61 3.29
C HIS A 56 3.39 6.92 2.53
N GLU A 57 3.51 8.03 3.25
CA GLU A 57 3.55 9.40 2.68
C GLU A 57 4.85 9.78 1.96
N LYS A 58 5.91 8.97 2.05
CA LYS A 58 7.21 9.23 1.41
C LYS A 58 7.72 7.98 0.69
N PRO A 59 8.57 8.15 -0.34
CA PRO A 59 9.31 7.04 -0.91
C PRO A 59 10.27 6.43 0.14
N VAL A 60 10.57 5.14 -0.03
CA VAL A 60 11.68 4.45 0.61
C VAL A 60 12.97 5.18 0.25
N PRO A 61 13.75 5.65 1.25
CA PRO A 61 15.05 6.29 1.02
C PRO A 61 16.08 5.34 0.40
N ALA A 62 17.18 5.93 -0.10
CA ALA A 62 18.24 5.18 -0.79
C ALA A 62 18.91 4.09 0.07
N ASP A 63 18.90 4.23 1.40
CA ASP A 63 19.41 3.23 2.34
C ASP A 63 18.44 2.04 2.57
N GLY A 64 17.25 2.08 1.95
CA GLY A 64 16.23 1.03 2.08
C GLY A 64 15.56 0.95 3.44
N ASN A 65 15.76 1.95 4.32
CA ASN A 65 15.20 1.99 5.66
C ASN A 65 13.71 2.36 5.62
N CYS A 66 12.85 1.40 5.96
CA CYS A 66 11.41 1.59 5.91
C CYS A 66 10.92 2.69 6.85
N THR A 67 11.66 3.08 7.89
CA THR A 67 11.28 4.21 8.76
C THR A 67 11.27 5.55 8.01
N GLY A 68 12.11 5.69 6.97
CA GLY A 68 12.18 6.91 6.16
C GLY A 68 10.92 7.21 5.34
N THR A 69 10.01 6.23 5.20
CA THR A 69 8.75 6.42 4.47
C THR A 69 7.73 7.29 5.23
N GLY A 70 8.03 7.69 6.48
CA GLY A 70 7.14 8.54 7.27
C GLY A 70 5.90 7.80 7.77
N THR A 71 4.80 8.51 7.97
CA THR A 71 3.50 7.96 8.41
C THR A 71 2.71 7.39 7.22
N HIS A 72 1.47 6.92 7.46
CA HIS A 72 0.57 6.53 6.38
C HIS A 72 0.24 7.74 5.48
N LEU A 73 -0.08 7.48 4.22
CA LEU A 73 -0.67 8.47 3.32
C LEU A 73 -2.05 8.88 3.89
N ASP A 74 -2.15 10.11 4.38
CA ASP A 74 -3.37 10.65 5.00
C ASP A 74 -3.55 12.14 4.65
N PRO A 75 -3.79 12.47 3.36
CA PRO A 75 -3.89 13.85 2.90
C PRO A 75 -5.04 14.62 3.56
N TYR A 76 -6.04 13.91 4.07
CA TYR A 76 -7.23 14.47 4.72
C TYR A 76 -7.11 14.54 6.25
N LYS A 77 -5.95 14.15 6.80
CA LYS A 77 -5.64 14.23 8.24
C LYS A 77 -6.68 13.55 9.11
N ARG A 78 -7.16 12.38 8.67
CA ARG A 78 -8.12 11.56 9.42
C ARG A 78 -7.51 11.09 10.75
N GLY A 79 -6.22 10.76 10.76
CA GLY A 79 -5.48 10.23 11.90
C GLY A 79 -5.68 8.73 12.13
N GLU A 80 -5.04 8.15 13.14
CA GLU A 80 -5.13 6.71 13.44
C GLU A 80 -6.28 6.34 14.40
N THR A 81 -6.83 7.31 15.14
CA THR A 81 -7.83 7.06 16.20
C THR A 81 -9.16 7.76 15.85
N PRO A 82 -10.31 7.07 15.94
CA PRO A 82 -10.49 5.64 16.25
C PRO A 82 -9.81 4.74 15.21
N ALA A 83 -9.61 3.44 15.44
CA ALA A 83 -9.06 2.56 14.39
C ALA A 83 -9.94 2.60 13.12
N CYS A 84 -9.37 2.26 11.95
CA CYS A 84 -10.17 2.13 10.73
C CYS A 84 -11.26 1.06 10.92
N ASP A 85 -12.49 1.41 10.55
CA ASP A 85 -13.62 0.50 10.46
C ASP A 85 -13.78 0.10 9.00
N GLY A 86 -13.40 -1.13 8.66
CA GLY A 86 -13.48 -1.63 7.29
C GLY A 86 -14.91 -1.67 6.73
N THR A 87 -15.95 -1.57 7.56
CA THR A 87 -17.34 -1.43 7.11
C THR A 87 -17.68 -0.01 6.66
N LYS A 88 -16.83 0.96 6.98
CA LYS A 88 -16.93 2.39 6.64
C LYS A 88 -15.59 2.90 6.09
N PRO A 89 -15.10 2.34 4.97
CA PRO A 89 -13.76 2.63 4.45
C PRO A 89 -13.55 4.11 4.09
N GLU A 90 -14.62 4.87 3.86
CA GLU A 90 -14.62 6.33 3.65
C GLU A 90 -14.15 7.11 4.88
N THR A 91 -14.16 6.47 6.05
CA THR A 91 -13.72 7.07 7.31
C THR A 91 -12.28 6.73 7.65
N CYS A 92 -11.55 5.98 6.82
CA CYS A 92 -10.18 5.54 7.09
C CYS A 92 -9.12 6.45 6.45
N GLN A 93 -7.86 6.32 6.86
CA GLN A 93 -6.77 6.99 6.17
C GLN A 93 -6.67 6.46 4.74
N THR A 94 -6.34 7.33 3.77
CA THR A 94 -6.21 6.94 2.36
C THR A 94 -5.29 5.72 2.19
N GLY A 95 -4.14 5.73 2.86
CA GLY A 95 -3.14 4.67 2.81
C GLY A 95 -3.41 3.45 3.69
N ASP A 96 -4.47 3.44 4.50
CA ASP A 96 -4.79 2.31 5.39
C ASP A 96 -5.51 1.17 4.64
N LEU A 97 -4.76 0.47 3.80
CA LEU A 97 -5.30 -0.61 2.98
C LEU A 97 -5.71 -1.82 3.81
N SER A 98 -4.92 -2.20 4.83
CA SER A 98 -5.26 -3.32 5.73
C SER A 98 -6.50 -3.07 6.57
N GLY A 99 -6.71 -1.85 7.09
CA GLY A 99 -7.93 -1.51 7.81
C GLY A 99 -9.17 -1.61 6.93
N LYS A 100 -9.06 -1.22 5.65
CA LYS A 100 -10.17 -1.27 4.67
C LYS A 100 -10.44 -2.69 4.14
N TYR A 101 -9.40 -3.45 3.82
CA TYR A 101 -9.51 -4.67 3.02
C TYR A 101 -9.01 -5.94 3.71
N GLY A 102 -8.57 -5.83 4.96
CA GLY A 102 -8.09 -6.94 5.76
C GLY A 102 -6.58 -7.15 5.69
N THR A 103 -6.06 -7.78 6.74
CA THR A 103 -4.65 -8.10 6.93
C THR A 103 -4.27 -9.43 6.29
N ILE A 104 -2.97 -9.72 6.20
CA ILE A 104 -2.46 -11.03 5.80
C ILE A 104 -2.26 -11.90 7.04
N THR A 105 -2.78 -13.13 6.99
CA THR A 105 -2.60 -14.15 8.03
C THR A 105 -1.69 -15.26 7.52
N GLY A 106 -0.80 -15.77 8.39
CA GLY A 106 0.19 -16.79 8.01
C GLY A 106 1.44 -16.23 7.33
N THR A 107 2.25 -17.12 6.75
CA THR A 107 3.57 -16.78 6.19
C THR A 107 3.53 -16.33 4.72
N ALA A 108 2.36 -16.42 4.08
CA ALA A 108 2.12 -15.96 2.72
C ALA A 108 0.64 -15.60 2.54
N GLY A 109 0.35 -14.74 1.58
CA GLY A 109 -1.02 -14.37 1.25
C GLY A 109 -1.14 -13.49 0.02
N SER A 110 -2.37 -13.31 -0.42
CA SER A 110 -2.72 -12.45 -1.54
C SER A 110 -4.03 -11.73 -1.27
N GLN A 111 -4.16 -10.50 -1.77
CA GLN A 111 -5.38 -9.72 -1.69
C GLN A 111 -5.65 -9.05 -3.03
N ASN A 112 -6.92 -8.96 -3.43
CA ASN A 112 -7.35 -8.25 -4.64
C ASN A 112 -8.61 -7.46 -4.31
N TYR A 113 -8.59 -6.15 -4.53
CA TYR A 113 -9.71 -5.27 -4.24
C TYR A 113 -9.60 -3.96 -5.03
N ILE A 114 -10.72 -3.22 -5.09
CA ILE A 114 -10.76 -1.87 -5.62
C ILE A 114 -10.79 -0.89 -4.45
N ASP A 115 -9.80 0.00 -4.41
CA ASP A 115 -9.76 1.10 -3.47
C ASP A 115 -10.24 2.40 -4.10
N LEU A 116 -11.38 2.91 -3.62
CA LEU A 116 -12.01 4.12 -4.15
C LEU A 116 -11.35 5.41 -3.66
N TYR A 117 -10.38 5.30 -2.75
CA TYR A 117 -9.80 6.44 -2.03
C TYR A 117 -8.38 6.78 -2.49
N SER A 118 -7.67 5.83 -3.09
CA SER A 118 -6.35 6.03 -3.72
C SER A 118 -6.49 6.62 -5.11
N SER A 119 -5.47 7.37 -5.54
CA SER A 119 -5.44 8.00 -6.85
C SER A 119 -4.14 7.69 -7.61
N THR A 120 -4.26 7.50 -8.92
CA THR A 120 -3.14 7.46 -9.88
C THR A 120 -2.97 8.80 -10.60
N ASN A 121 -3.81 9.80 -10.32
CA ASN A 121 -3.70 11.15 -10.87
C ASN A 121 -2.71 12.01 -10.05
N PRO A 122 -1.58 12.48 -10.60
CA PRO A 122 -0.59 13.27 -9.86
C PRO A 122 -1.09 14.59 -9.26
N SER A 123 -2.22 15.12 -9.74
CA SER A 123 -2.83 16.34 -9.21
C SER A 123 -3.77 16.09 -8.02
N ASP A 124 -4.03 14.82 -7.69
CA ASP A 124 -4.90 14.42 -6.60
C ASP A 124 -4.11 14.30 -5.28
N PRO A 125 -4.59 14.82 -4.15
CA PRO A 125 -3.94 14.64 -2.85
C PRO A 125 -3.73 13.18 -2.44
N ALA A 126 -4.55 12.26 -2.95
CA ALA A 126 -4.44 10.81 -2.72
C ALA A 126 -3.49 10.10 -3.71
N TYR A 127 -2.70 10.85 -4.49
CA TYR A 127 -1.74 10.27 -5.42
C TYR A 127 -0.67 9.43 -4.71
N PHE A 128 -0.62 8.14 -5.00
CA PHE A 128 0.35 7.22 -4.39
C PHE A 128 1.55 6.90 -5.30
N GLY A 129 1.50 7.30 -6.58
CA GLY A 129 2.35 6.72 -7.62
C GLY A 129 3.86 6.96 -7.46
N ASN A 130 4.27 7.94 -6.64
CA ASN A 130 5.66 8.24 -6.28
C ASN A 130 5.99 7.92 -4.80
N LEU A 131 5.10 7.21 -4.11
CA LEU A 131 5.22 6.89 -2.70
C LEU A 131 5.68 5.45 -2.49
N SER A 132 5.41 4.89 -1.32
CA SER A 132 5.82 3.54 -0.95
C SER A 132 4.70 2.74 -0.31
N VAL A 133 4.83 1.42 -0.38
CA VAL A 133 4.09 0.47 0.46
C VAL A 133 5.01 -0.05 1.57
N VAL A 134 4.47 -0.25 2.77
CA VAL A 134 5.16 -0.86 3.91
C VAL A 134 4.32 -2.00 4.46
N ILE A 135 4.97 -3.11 4.78
CA ILE A 135 4.38 -4.25 5.50
C ILE A 135 4.84 -4.19 6.96
N HIS A 136 3.92 -4.45 7.88
CA HIS A 136 4.13 -4.40 9.31
C HIS A 136 3.74 -5.71 10.00
N LEU A 137 4.42 -5.99 11.11
CA LEU A 137 3.89 -6.85 12.18
C LEU A 137 2.64 -6.22 12.81
N ALA A 138 1.87 -7.01 13.56
CA ALA A 138 0.72 -6.55 14.34
C ALA A 138 1.08 -5.43 15.33
N ASN A 139 2.31 -5.42 15.84
CA ASN A 139 2.83 -4.37 16.74
C ASN A 139 3.34 -3.11 16.01
N LYS A 140 3.00 -2.95 14.72
CA LYS A 140 3.41 -1.84 13.82
C LYS A 140 4.89 -1.83 13.42
N THR A 141 5.70 -2.81 13.82
CA THR A 141 7.10 -2.93 13.36
C THR A 141 7.13 -3.13 11.84
N ARG A 142 7.91 -2.31 11.12
CA ARG A 142 8.06 -2.38 9.66
C ARG A 142 8.99 -3.54 9.28
N VAL A 143 8.52 -4.48 8.46
CA VAL A 143 9.29 -5.68 8.06
C VAL A 143 9.73 -5.67 6.60
N ALA A 144 9.00 -4.97 5.74
CA ALA A 144 9.35 -4.80 4.33
C ALA A 144 8.75 -3.50 3.79
N CYS A 145 9.36 -2.94 2.75
CA CYS A 145 8.85 -1.76 2.07
C CYS A 145 9.40 -1.66 0.65
N ALA A 146 8.65 -1.00 -0.23
CA ALA A 146 9.03 -0.76 -1.62
C ALA A 146 8.40 0.51 -2.17
N ASN A 147 9.09 1.15 -3.12
CA ASN A 147 8.55 2.28 -3.88
C ASN A 147 7.64 1.80 -5.00
N PHE A 148 6.55 2.53 -5.24
CA PHE A 148 5.80 2.37 -6.47
C PHE A 148 6.61 2.88 -7.65
N LYS A 149 6.62 2.10 -8.73
CA LYS A 149 7.20 2.46 -10.01
C LYS A 149 6.09 2.47 -11.04
N GLN A 150 5.99 3.56 -11.81
CA GLN A 150 5.03 3.65 -12.90
C GLN A 150 5.43 2.69 -14.03
N ILE A 151 4.48 1.86 -14.45
CA ILE A 151 4.60 0.96 -15.61
C ILE A 151 3.93 1.60 -16.84
N SER A 152 2.79 2.24 -16.65
CA SER A 152 2.04 2.95 -17.68
C SER A 152 1.41 4.21 -17.08
N PRO A 153 1.52 5.39 -17.73
CA PRO A 153 0.85 6.61 -17.26
C PRO A 153 -0.67 6.57 -17.46
N GLY A 154 -1.18 5.66 -18.31
CA GLY A 154 -2.57 5.69 -18.77
C GLY A 154 -2.85 6.84 -19.74
N VAL A 155 -4.12 7.01 -20.08
CA VAL A 155 -4.64 8.14 -20.87
C VAL A 155 -5.58 8.99 -20.01
N PRO A 156 -5.61 10.33 -20.22
CA PRO A 156 -6.49 11.23 -19.47
C PRO A 156 -7.96 10.83 -19.49
#